data_AF-A0A1V6NX23-F1
#
_entry.id   AF-A0A1V6NX23-F1
#
_cell.length_a   1.000
_cell.length_b   1.000
_cell.length_c   1.000
_cell.angle_alpha   90.00
_cell.angle_beta   90.00
_cell.angle_gamma   90.00
#
_symmetry.space_group_name_H-M   'P 1'
#
loop_
_entity.id
_entity.type
_entity.pdbx_description
1 polymer ?
#
loop_
_entity_poly.entity_id
_entity_poly.type
_entity_poly.pdbx_seq_one_letter_code
_entity_poly.pdbx_strand_id
1 'polypeptide(L)'
;MALLKRLSPMERPSGTDRSDSPLLKEPGSPSGPRLLNRDEVPSWYGHSPHIRTSYRPVTPSISRCLSSLLYLHNETVNVYSHLIPAIIALLGNGLLYVYFSASFPDATWADQLVFHIYLTTSVICFGISSAYHTFLCHSACYTDIWGRLDYVAIVFQILGSFISGIYIGFYCEPHLQNLYWSMVGSLGFLTGFVVVHPKLQSQKWRLLRLSTFVATGLSAFAPIIHAARIFPYQQLDQQAGLRYYYLEGLVIVIGVLFYATHFPESRRPGSFDIWGSSHQDSNYYTETQDWEPEDFRSETTSIASAIAKGRLENGRRYQALKEDDYWSPSDEQQFEAFEIGHIVFLVLDHDRENPLHHAPIGNSPKHILDIGTGKGTWAVDMADLYPSATVRGVDVFPPPLSWMPPNCVLEVDDVLREWTWREPFDFIHMRLMLGAFTPEGWDQLYKQCYDALEPGGWIEQMELDVRVYSDDGTLKEGGVLATWGDNFIGCSERAGRSLLTQETMQGAMEKAGFVDVQEKLYKIPLGPWPRDKVLKELGQLQYAHWVTALEGWAMWLLTKFGAPTPWTSDEVQVYLSKVRAELRNPRTHAYEYARRVWARKPTVEEEMARTPIKTEPEF
;
A
#
# COMPACT_ATOMS: atom_id res chain seq x y z
N MET A 1 -21.14 28.11 18.86
CA MET A 1 -22.53 27.86 18.41
C MET A 1 -22.65 26.91 17.20
N ALA A 2 -21.66 26.81 16.30
CA ALA A 2 -21.70 25.86 15.17
C ALA A 2 -21.49 24.38 15.57
N LEU A 3 -20.86 24.09 16.72
CA LEU A 3 -20.64 22.73 17.23
C LEU A 3 -21.94 22.07 17.74
N LEU A 4 -22.83 22.85 18.36
CA LEU A 4 -24.11 22.37 18.91
C LEU A 4 -25.14 22.05 17.83
N LYS A 5 -25.01 22.62 16.62
CA LYS A 5 -25.92 22.36 15.49
C LYS A 5 -25.65 21.02 14.79
N ARG A 6 -24.47 20.41 15.00
CA ARG A 6 -24.11 19.06 14.52
C ARG A 6 -24.50 17.94 15.49
N LEU A 7 -24.94 18.27 16.70
CA LEU A 7 -25.42 17.33 17.72
C LEU A 7 -26.95 17.14 17.70
N SER A 8 -27.64 17.79 16.76
CA SER A 8 -29.07 17.57 16.52
C SER A 8 -29.26 16.21 15.81
N PRO A 9 -30.17 15.33 16.26
CA PRO A 9 -30.49 14.12 15.52
C PRO A 9 -31.02 14.51 14.14
N MET A 10 -30.38 14.02 13.08
CA MET A 10 -30.94 14.12 11.72
C MET A 10 -32.33 13.47 11.71
N GLU A 11 -33.29 14.17 11.12
CA GLU A 11 -34.65 13.68 10.90
C GLU A 11 -34.62 12.33 10.18
N ARG A 12 -35.44 11.39 10.68
CA ARG A 12 -35.59 10.05 10.13
C ARG A 12 -36.09 10.14 8.69
N PRO A 13 -35.50 9.38 7.73
CA PRO A 13 -36.17 9.11 6.47
C PRO A 13 -37.47 8.36 6.76
N SER A 14 -38.59 8.93 6.35
CA SER A 14 -39.88 8.26 6.36
C SER A 14 -39.97 7.29 5.19
N GLY A 15 -40.04 5.98 5.47
CA GLY A 15 -40.52 4.98 4.52
C GLY A 15 -39.68 3.70 4.45
N THR A 16 -40.17 2.66 5.14
CA THR A 16 -40.09 1.21 4.83
C THR A 16 -38.70 0.64 4.54
N ASP A 17 -38.09 -0.16 5.42
CA ASP A 17 -38.57 -1.51 5.71
C ASP A 17 -38.23 -1.98 7.14
N ARG A 18 -39.23 -2.54 7.83
CA ARG A 18 -39.06 -3.15 9.15
C ARG A 18 -38.56 -4.58 8.93
N SER A 19 -37.27 -4.80 9.16
CA SER A 19 -36.75 -6.12 9.54
C SER A 19 -35.91 -6.00 10.82
N ASP A 20 -36.55 -5.55 11.89
CA ASP A 20 -36.18 -6.01 13.23
C ASP A 20 -36.41 -7.52 13.25
N SER A 21 -35.39 -8.30 12.93
CA SER A 21 -35.31 -9.68 13.37
C SER A 21 -34.77 -9.66 14.80
N PRO A 22 -35.58 -9.94 15.83
CA PRO A 22 -35.02 -10.32 17.11
C PRO A 22 -34.38 -11.68 16.87
N LEU A 23 -33.05 -11.75 16.77
CA LEU A 23 -32.35 -13.02 16.84
C LEU A 23 -32.77 -13.68 18.16
N LEU A 24 -33.59 -14.72 17.99
CA LEU A 24 -34.11 -15.58 19.03
C LEU A 24 -32.97 -15.96 19.97
N LYS A 25 -33.13 -15.67 21.26
CA LYS A 25 -32.35 -16.33 22.31
C LYS A 25 -32.59 -17.83 22.14
N GLU A 26 -31.57 -18.55 21.69
CA GLU A 26 -31.56 -20.00 21.84
C GLU A 26 -31.66 -20.34 23.33
N PRO A 27 -32.54 -21.28 23.72
CA PRO A 27 -32.64 -21.70 25.11
C PRO A 27 -31.37 -22.49 25.47
N GLY A 28 -30.42 -21.83 26.13
CA GLY A 28 -29.17 -22.44 26.60
C GLY A 28 -27.92 -21.58 26.47
N SER A 29 -27.97 -20.38 25.85
CA SER A 29 -26.76 -19.56 25.72
C SER A 29 -26.32 -18.99 27.10
N PRO A 30 -25.02 -18.99 27.43
CA PRO A 30 -24.51 -18.44 28.68
C PRO A 30 -24.94 -16.98 28.85
N SER A 31 -25.21 -16.57 30.09
CA SER A 31 -25.70 -15.24 30.49
C SER A 31 -24.65 -14.12 30.37
N GLY A 32 -23.77 -14.21 29.38
CA GLY A 32 -22.72 -13.23 29.09
C GLY A 32 -23.01 -12.45 27.80
N PRO A 33 -22.40 -11.27 27.62
CA PRO A 33 -22.46 -10.56 26.35
C PRO A 33 -21.82 -11.43 25.25
N ARG A 34 -22.54 -11.63 24.14
CA ARG A 34 -22.03 -12.35 22.97
C ARG A 34 -20.89 -11.54 22.33
N LEU A 35 -19.68 -12.08 22.37
CA LEU A 35 -18.56 -11.58 21.58
C LEU A 35 -18.64 -12.09 20.15
N LEU A 36 -18.03 -11.35 19.23
CA LEU A 36 -18.09 -11.57 17.79
C LEU A 36 -16.70 -11.94 17.24
N ASN A 37 -16.70 -12.66 16.12
CA ASN A 37 -15.53 -12.84 15.30
C ASN A 37 -15.27 -11.59 14.45
N ARG A 38 -14.04 -11.45 13.95
CA ARG A 38 -13.63 -10.32 13.11
C ARG A 38 -14.56 -10.14 11.90
N ASP A 39 -14.95 -11.23 11.25
CA ASP A 39 -15.80 -11.20 10.05
C ASP A 39 -17.28 -10.85 10.36
N GLU A 40 -17.65 -10.77 11.65
CA GLU A 40 -18.99 -10.36 12.13
C GLU A 40 -19.06 -8.87 12.54
N VAL A 41 -17.93 -8.16 12.58
CA VAL A 41 -17.88 -6.72 12.92
C VAL A 41 -17.50 -5.87 11.70
N PRO A 42 -17.91 -4.59 11.66
CA PRO A 42 -17.55 -3.72 10.56
C PRO A 42 -16.04 -3.56 10.38
N SER A 43 -15.64 -3.31 9.14
CA SER A 43 -14.27 -3.06 8.70
C SER A 43 -13.49 -2.06 9.55
N TRP A 44 -14.10 -0.92 9.87
CA TRP A 44 -13.51 0.13 10.71
C TRP A 44 -13.23 -0.31 12.16
N TYR A 45 -13.84 -1.41 12.61
CA TYR A 45 -13.66 -1.94 13.96
C TYR A 45 -12.82 -3.23 13.98
N GLY A 46 -13.04 -4.14 13.03
CA GLY A 46 -12.34 -5.41 12.87
C GLY A 46 -11.12 -5.34 11.95
N HIS A 47 -10.31 -4.30 12.05
CA HIS A 47 -9.29 -3.96 11.05
C HIS A 47 -8.00 -4.79 11.15
N SER A 48 -7.70 -5.40 12.31
CA SER A 48 -6.48 -6.21 12.49
C SER A 48 -6.64 -7.62 11.90
N PRO A 49 -5.77 -8.06 10.96
CA PRO A 49 -5.86 -9.40 10.39
C PRO A 49 -5.44 -10.51 11.36
N HIS A 50 -4.74 -10.13 12.44
CA HIS A 50 -4.17 -11.06 13.41
C HIS A 50 -5.10 -11.36 14.59
N ILE A 51 -6.04 -10.46 14.87
CA ILE A 51 -7.05 -10.60 15.92
C ILE A 51 -8.32 -11.17 15.31
N ARG A 52 -8.72 -12.40 15.69
CA ARG A 52 -9.78 -13.13 14.98
C ARG A 52 -11.11 -13.17 15.72
N THR A 53 -11.07 -13.09 17.05
CA THR A 53 -12.21 -13.32 17.93
C THR A 53 -12.32 -12.24 19.01
N SER A 54 -13.33 -12.39 19.88
CA SER A 54 -13.47 -11.59 21.10
C SER A 54 -13.82 -10.11 20.89
N TYR A 55 -14.35 -9.74 19.72
CA TYR A 55 -14.83 -8.39 19.45
C TYR A 55 -16.14 -8.10 20.18
N ARG A 56 -16.32 -6.86 20.62
CA ARG A 56 -17.60 -6.41 21.18
C ARG A 56 -18.61 -6.19 20.04
N PRO A 57 -19.91 -6.38 20.25
CA PRO A 57 -20.91 -5.92 19.28
C PRO A 57 -20.89 -4.40 19.16
N VAL A 58 -21.06 -3.89 17.92
CA VAL A 58 -21.24 -2.46 17.70
C VAL A 58 -22.51 -1.98 18.40
N THR A 59 -22.41 -0.90 19.18
CA THR A 59 -23.54 -0.40 19.95
C THR A 59 -23.56 1.12 20.06
N PRO A 60 -24.64 1.80 19.64
CA PRO A 60 -24.76 3.26 19.76
C PRO A 60 -25.08 3.71 21.20
N SER A 61 -24.71 2.93 22.21
CA SER A 61 -25.01 3.18 23.62
C SER A 61 -23.72 3.31 24.42
N ILE A 62 -23.47 4.54 24.89
CA ILE A 62 -22.37 4.86 25.82
C ILE A 62 -22.42 3.95 27.06
N SER A 63 -23.62 3.71 27.62
CA SER A 63 -23.78 2.84 28.79
C SER A 63 -23.33 1.41 28.50
N ARG A 64 -23.61 0.86 27.31
CA ARG A 64 -23.14 -0.49 26.95
C ARG A 64 -21.64 -0.55 26.70
N CYS A 65 -21.05 0.52 26.14
CA CYS A 65 -19.60 0.66 26.01
C CYS A 65 -18.93 0.67 27.39
N LEU A 66 -19.46 1.44 28.34
CA LEU A 66 -18.97 1.46 29.73
C LEU A 66 -19.17 0.13 30.46
N SER A 67 -20.29 -0.56 30.23
CA SER A 67 -20.49 -1.91 30.77
C SER A 67 -19.48 -2.92 30.22
N SER A 68 -18.79 -2.62 29.11
CA SER A 68 -17.71 -3.49 28.59
C SER A 68 -16.49 -3.58 29.48
N LEU A 69 -16.29 -2.60 30.36
CA LEU A 69 -15.26 -2.65 31.40
C LEU A 69 -15.46 -3.84 32.36
N LEU A 70 -16.67 -4.40 32.43
CA LEU A 70 -17.01 -5.46 33.39
C LEU A 70 -16.82 -6.88 32.82
N TYR A 71 -16.39 -7.04 31.57
CA TYR A 71 -16.16 -8.35 30.96
C TYR A 71 -14.95 -8.36 30.01
N LEU A 72 -14.42 -9.54 29.72
CA LEU A 72 -13.25 -9.71 28.85
C LEU A 72 -13.66 -9.62 27.37
N HIS A 73 -12.88 -8.88 26.60
CA HIS A 73 -12.98 -8.71 25.16
C HIS A 73 -11.60 -8.37 24.59
N ASN A 74 -11.49 -8.22 23.27
CA ASN A 74 -10.23 -7.89 22.62
C ASN A 74 -9.61 -6.62 23.25
N GLU A 75 -10.31 -5.48 23.28
CA GLU A 75 -9.78 -4.21 23.82
C GLU A 75 -9.51 -4.16 25.35
N THR A 76 -9.73 -5.23 26.12
CA THR A 76 -9.64 -5.16 27.59
C THR A 76 -8.24 -4.73 28.05
N VAL A 77 -7.18 -5.30 27.45
CA VAL A 77 -5.80 -4.96 27.84
C VAL A 77 -5.47 -3.51 27.47
N ASN A 78 -5.89 -3.01 26.31
CA ASN A 78 -5.65 -1.61 25.91
C ASN A 78 -6.36 -0.63 26.85
N VAL A 79 -7.62 -0.92 27.21
CA VAL A 79 -8.38 -0.08 28.15
C VAL A 79 -7.67 0.00 29.50
N TYR A 80 -7.33 -1.14 30.10
CA TYR A 80 -6.81 -1.19 31.47
C TYR A 80 -5.33 -0.82 31.58
N SER A 81 -4.53 -1.12 30.55
CA SER A 81 -3.13 -0.69 30.50
C SER A 81 -2.98 0.83 30.48
N HIS A 82 -4.00 1.57 30.04
CA HIS A 82 -4.04 3.03 30.13
C HIS A 82 -4.85 3.52 31.34
N LEU A 83 -5.98 2.90 31.67
CA LEU A 83 -6.82 3.33 32.80
C LEU A 83 -6.09 3.28 34.15
N ILE A 84 -5.35 2.19 34.39
CA ILE A 84 -4.66 1.98 35.67
C ILE A 84 -3.56 3.03 35.86
N PRO A 85 -2.63 3.26 34.91
CA PRO A 85 -1.68 4.36 34.99
C PRO A 85 -2.33 5.73 35.12
N ALA A 86 -3.47 6.00 34.45
CA ALA A 86 -4.17 7.28 34.61
C ALA A 86 -4.64 7.50 36.06
N ILE A 87 -5.21 6.48 36.70
CA ILE A 87 -5.62 6.54 38.11
C ILE A 87 -4.42 6.68 39.04
N ILE A 88 -3.35 5.91 38.81
CA ILE A 88 -2.11 6.00 39.58
C ILE A 88 -1.49 7.40 39.47
N ALA A 89 -1.43 7.96 38.26
CA ALA A 89 -0.91 9.31 38.02
C ALA A 89 -1.79 10.36 38.71
N LEU A 90 -3.12 10.21 38.69
CA LEU A 90 -4.04 11.14 39.35
C LEU A 90 -3.87 11.14 40.87
N LEU A 91 -3.85 9.96 41.48
CA LEU A 91 -3.62 9.80 42.91
C LEU A 91 -2.21 10.26 43.30
N GLY A 92 -1.22 9.88 42.49
CA GLY A 92 0.17 10.31 42.63
C GLY A 92 0.31 11.82 42.59
N ASN A 93 -0.45 12.50 41.73
CA ASN A 93 -0.44 13.97 41.64
C ASN A 93 -0.91 14.62 42.94
N GLY A 94 -1.98 14.09 43.55
CA GLY A 94 -2.48 14.56 44.85
C GLY A 94 -1.53 14.25 46.01
N LEU A 95 -0.94 13.04 46.03
CA LEU A 95 0.06 12.66 47.04
C LEU A 95 1.34 13.49 46.91
N LEU A 96 1.76 13.78 45.69
CA LEU A 96 2.95 14.57 45.41
C LEU A 96 2.78 16.01 45.93
N TYR A 97 1.59 16.59 45.80
CA TYR A 97 1.28 17.91 46.37
C TYR A 97 1.47 17.94 47.89
N VAL A 98 0.93 16.93 48.58
CA VAL A 98 1.07 16.79 50.04
C VAL A 98 2.53 16.58 50.43
N TYR A 99 3.25 15.73 49.69
CA TYR A 99 4.66 15.44 49.93
C TYR A 99 5.54 16.69 49.76
N PHE A 100 5.38 17.46 48.68
CA PHE A 100 6.11 18.71 48.46
C PHE A 100 5.81 19.73 49.56
N SER A 101 4.54 19.92 49.89
CA SER A 101 4.12 20.85 50.95
C SER A 101 4.72 20.49 52.31
N ALA A 102 4.93 19.21 52.60
CA ALA A 102 5.47 18.74 53.87
C ALA A 102 7.01 18.67 53.90
N SER A 103 7.65 18.25 52.81
CA SER A 103 9.08 17.93 52.77
C SER A 103 9.93 19.07 52.21
N PHE A 104 9.35 19.95 51.39
CA PHE A 104 10.04 21.06 50.73
C PHE A 104 9.24 22.36 50.86
N PRO A 105 9.04 22.87 52.10
CA PRO A 105 8.25 24.07 52.34
C PRO A 105 8.85 25.33 51.71
N ASP A 106 10.17 25.33 51.47
CA ASP A 106 10.91 26.44 50.86
C ASP A 106 10.96 26.36 49.33
N ALA A 107 10.44 25.30 48.71
CA ALA A 107 10.40 25.18 47.25
C ALA A 107 9.46 26.23 46.65
N THR A 108 9.85 26.79 45.50
CA THR A 108 9.02 27.76 44.81
C THR A 108 7.77 27.09 44.23
N TRP A 109 6.73 27.88 43.97
CA TRP A 109 5.52 27.38 43.30
C TRP A 109 5.84 26.81 41.91
N ALA A 110 6.88 27.34 41.24
CA ALA A 110 7.34 26.86 39.94
C ALA A 110 7.97 25.46 40.04
N ASP A 111 8.78 25.22 41.08
CA ASP A 111 9.40 23.91 41.35
C ASP A 111 8.33 22.82 41.54
N GLN A 112 7.21 23.15 42.18
CA GLN A 112 6.10 22.21 42.36
C GLN A 112 5.27 22.05 41.08
N LEU A 113 4.99 23.16 40.40
CA LEU A 113 4.12 23.17 39.22
C LEU A 113 4.65 22.28 38.10
N VAL A 114 5.96 22.23 37.88
CA VAL A 114 6.53 21.42 36.78
C VAL A 114 6.26 19.93 36.96
N PHE A 115 6.29 19.39 38.18
CA PHE A 115 5.93 17.99 38.40
C PHE A 115 4.43 17.75 38.23
N HIS A 116 3.62 18.70 38.68
CA HIS A 116 2.17 18.64 38.49
C HIS A 116 1.76 18.73 37.02
N ILE A 117 2.46 19.52 36.20
CA ILE A 117 2.25 19.58 34.75
C ILE A 117 2.44 18.19 34.13
N TYR A 118 3.59 17.55 34.38
CA TYR A 118 3.90 16.22 33.84
C TYR A 118 2.87 15.15 34.24
N LEU A 119 2.49 15.09 35.52
CA LEU A 119 1.50 14.12 35.98
C LEU A 119 0.11 14.44 35.43
N THR A 120 -0.27 15.72 35.32
CA THR A 120 -1.58 16.11 34.77
C THR A 120 -1.68 15.77 33.28
N THR A 121 -0.64 16.04 32.49
CA THR A 121 -0.64 15.63 31.07
C THR A 121 -0.65 14.11 30.93
N SER A 122 -0.03 13.38 31.88
CA SER A 122 -0.03 11.91 31.88
C SER A 122 -1.44 11.36 32.16
N VAL A 123 -2.15 11.94 33.13
CA VAL A 123 -3.57 11.60 33.41
C VAL A 123 -4.43 11.86 32.18
N ILE A 124 -4.24 12.98 31.50
CA ILE A 124 -4.99 13.33 30.28
C ILE A 124 -4.69 12.33 29.16
N CYS A 125 -3.42 12.04 28.90
CA CYS A 125 -2.98 11.12 27.85
C CYS A 125 -3.55 9.72 28.05
N PHE A 126 -3.28 9.10 29.20
CA PHE A 126 -3.75 7.75 29.48
C PHE A 126 -5.27 7.69 29.64
N GLY A 127 -5.90 8.73 30.20
CA GLY A 127 -7.34 8.79 30.36
C GLY A 127 -8.09 8.88 29.03
N ILE A 128 -7.62 9.73 28.10
CA ILE A 128 -8.19 9.84 26.76
C ILE A 128 -7.98 8.55 25.97
N SER A 129 -6.79 7.96 26.03
CA SER A 129 -6.51 6.71 25.32
C SER A 129 -7.36 5.54 25.85
N SER A 130 -7.53 5.43 27.16
CA SER A 130 -8.44 4.45 27.76
C SER A 130 -9.90 4.67 27.33
N ALA A 131 -10.34 5.93 27.26
CA ALA A 131 -11.67 6.27 26.76
C ALA A 131 -11.86 5.91 25.29
N TYR A 132 -10.84 6.13 24.45
CA TYR A 132 -10.84 5.71 23.04
C TYR A 132 -11.12 4.21 22.90
N HIS A 133 -10.31 3.35 23.53
CA HIS A 133 -10.53 1.90 23.49
C HIS A 133 -11.86 1.47 24.12
N THR A 134 -12.35 2.21 25.13
CA THR A 134 -13.67 1.94 25.73
C THR A 134 -14.81 2.22 24.75
N PHE A 135 -14.74 3.34 24.01
CA PHE A 135 -15.78 3.78 23.08
C PHE A 135 -15.59 3.30 21.63
N LEU A 136 -14.53 2.54 21.35
CA LEU A 136 -14.23 2.02 20.02
C LEU A 136 -15.40 1.24 19.42
N CYS A 137 -16.17 0.48 20.20
CA CYS A 137 -17.34 -0.26 19.69
C CYS A 137 -18.62 0.59 19.48
N HIS A 138 -18.57 1.91 19.66
CA HIS A 138 -19.77 2.75 19.64
C HIS A 138 -20.30 3.01 18.23
N SER A 139 -19.50 3.69 17.41
CA SER A 139 -19.77 4.01 16.00
C SER A 139 -18.51 4.61 15.36
N ALA A 140 -18.40 4.53 14.03
CA ALA A 140 -17.26 5.09 13.28
C ALA A 140 -16.97 6.57 13.62
N CYS A 141 -18.01 7.40 13.79
CA CYS A 141 -17.86 8.80 14.18
C CYS A 141 -17.25 8.97 15.60
N TYR A 142 -17.60 8.10 16.54
CA TYR A 142 -17.00 8.13 17.88
C TYR A 142 -15.54 7.70 17.83
N THR A 143 -15.23 6.65 17.08
CA THR A 143 -13.86 6.19 16.83
C THR A 143 -12.99 7.32 16.26
N ASP A 144 -13.48 8.04 15.24
CA ASP A 144 -12.78 9.19 14.63
C ASP A 144 -12.49 10.30 15.66
N ILE A 145 -13.50 10.75 16.40
CA ILE A 145 -13.34 11.84 17.37
C ILE A 145 -12.38 11.45 18.49
N TRP A 146 -12.56 10.27 19.08
CA TRP A 146 -11.73 9.83 20.19
C TRP A 146 -10.29 9.51 19.75
N GLY A 147 -10.09 8.98 18.54
CA GLY A 147 -8.76 8.77 17.98
C GLY A 147 -7.99 10.08 17.77
N ARG A 148 -8.66 11.15 17.30
CA ARG A 148 -8.03 12.50 17.20
C ARG A 148 -7.66 13.06 18.57
N LEU A 149 -8.56 12.91 19.53
CA LEU A 149 -8.29 13.35 20.90
C LEU A 149 -7.10 12.61 21.50
N ASP A 150 -6.96 11.31 21.21
CA ASP A 150 -5.85 10.51 21.68
C ASP A 150 -4.49 11.01 21.15
N TYR A 151 -4.40 11.33 19.85
CA TYR A 151 -3.18 11.92 19.30
C TYR A 151 -2.86 13.29 19.89
N VAL A 152 -3.86 14.14 20.06
CA VAL A 152 -3.68 15.43 20.72
C VAL A 152 -3.17 15.23 22.15
N ALA A 153 -3.68 14.23 22.85
CA ALA A 153 -3.24 13.90 24.20
C ALA A 153 -1.77 13.45 24.27
N ILE A 154 -1.29 12.69 23.28
CA ILE A 154 0.14 12.34 23.15
C ILE A 154 1.00 13.60 22.97
N VAL A 155 0.58 14.54 22.11
CA VAL A 155 1.30 15.81 21.92
C VAL A 155 1.34 16.61 23.22
N PHE A 156 0.23 16.67 23.97
CA PHE A 156 0.21 17.30 25.28
C PHE A 156 1.15 16.62 26.28
N GLN A 157 1.25 15.29 26.25
CA GLN A 157 2.17 14.55 27.10
C GLN A 157 3.64 14.84 26.78
N ILE A 158 3.99 14.89 25.49
CA ILE A 158 5.33 15.28 25.04
C ILE A 158 5.64 16.71 25.52
N LEU A 159 4.70 17.65 25.35
CA LEU A 159 4.92 19.02 25.83
C LEU A 159 5.08 19.09 27.35
N GLY A 160 4.25 18.35 28.10
CA GLY A 160 4.34 18.26 29.55
C GLY A 160 5.70 17.72 30.02
N SER A 161 6.20 16.65 29.39
CA SER A 161 7.51 16.07 29.75
C SER A 161 8.67 17.02 29.42
N PHE A 162 8.60 17.76 28.31
CA PHE A 162 9.62 18.74 27.95
C PHE A 162 9.61 19.95 28.88
N ILE A 163 8.43 20.47 29.25
CA ILE A 163 8.34 21.61 30.16
C ILE A 163 9.06 21.29 31.47
N SER A 164 8.76 20.12 32.05
CA SER A 164 9.36 19.68 33.30
C SER A 164 10.85 19.32 33.17
N GLY A 165 11.21 18.57 32.12
CA GLY A 165 12.59 18.14 31.88
C GLY A 165 13.54 19.30 31.60
N ILE A 166 13.11 20.29 30.81
CA ILE A 166 13.90 21.49 30.52
C ILE A 166 14.08 22.36 31.77
N TYR A 167 13.02 22.51 32.59
CA TYR A 167 13.10 23.27 33.83
C TYR A 167 14.18 22.70 34.76
N ILE A 168 14.16 21.38 34.98
CA ILE A 168 15.10 20.71 35.88
C ILE A 168 16.49 20.65 35.26
N GLY A 169 16.60 20.29 33.98
CA GLY A 169 17.89 20.12 33.29
C GLY A 169 18.65 21.43 33.07
N PHE A 170 17.95 22.57 33.01
CA PHE A 170 18.54 23.90 32.85
C PHE A 170 18.16 24.83 33.99
N TYR A 171 18.01 24.31 35.21
CA TYR A 171 17.51 25.06 36.37
C TYR A 171 18.23 26.41 36.59
N CYS A 172 19.55 26.41 36.45
CA CYS A 172 20.39 27.61 36.62
C CYS A 172 20.54 28.46 35.35
N GLU A 173 19.92 28.06 34.22
CA GLU A 173 20.10 28.68 32.90
C GLU A 173 18.74 29.13 32.30
N PRO A 174 18.13 30.22 32.80
CA PRO A 174 16.80 30.67 32.37
C PRO A 174 16.70 31.02 30.89
N HIS A 175 17.81 31.46 30.28
CA HIS A 175 17.86 31.75 28.85
C HIS A 175 17.69 30.49 28.00
N LEU A 176 18.30 29.37 28.42
CA LEU A 176 18.18 28.09 27.73
C LEU A 176 16.80 27.47 27.94
N GLN A 177 16.20 27.64 29.14
CA GLN A 177 14.81 27.24 29.38
C GLN A 177 13.86 27.92 28.38
N ASN A 178 13.93 29.25 28.27
CA ASN A 178 13.08 30.02 27.36
C ASN A 178 13.28 29.63 25.89
N LEU A 179 14.52 29.38 25.47
CA LEU A 179 14.84 28.94 24.12
C LEU A 179 14.16 27.60 23.80
N TYR A 180 14.35 26.59 24.64
CA TYR A 180 13.84 25.25 24.40
C TYR A 180 12.33 25.13 24.61
N TRP A 181 11.75 25.88 25.56
CA TRP A 181 10.29 25.98 25.69
C TRP A 181 9.65 26.65 24.48
N SER A 182 10.27 27.70 23.93
CA SER A 182 9.78 28.33 22.69
C SER A 182 9.86 27.38 21.50
N MET A 183 10.94 26.62 21.39
CA MET A 183 11.12 25.59 20.36
C MET A 183 10.04 24.52 20.47
N VAL A 184 9.90 23.87 21.63
CA VAL A 184 8.94 22.77 21.81
C VAL A 184 7.49 23.26 21.71
N GLY A 185 7.19 24.46 22.24
CA GLY A 185 5.87 25.06 22.13
C GLY A 185 5.47 25.35 20.68
N SER A 186 6.42 25.85 19.88
CA SER A 186 6.19 26.12 18.44
C SER A 186 5.99 24.82 17.65
N LEU A 187 6.83 23.81 17.88
CA LEU A 187 6.73 22.50 17.24
C LEU A 187 5.45 21.76 17.66
N GLY A 188 5.11 21.77 18.95
CA GLY A 188 3.89 21.17 19.47
C GLY A 188 2.62 21.85 18.96
N PHE A 189 2.61 23.19 18.87
CA PHE A 189 1.50 23.93 18.26
C PHE A 189 1.34 23.57 16.78
N LEU A 190 2.44 23.54 16.02
CA LEU A 190 2.41 23.17 14.61
C LEU A 190 1.90 21.73 14.44
N THR A 191 2.40 20.78 15.23
CA THR A 191 1.94 19.39 15.21
C THR A 191 0.47 19.26 15.56
N GLY A 192 0.02 19.88 16.65
CA GLY A 192 -1.40 19.87 17.04
C GLY A 192 -2.30 20.49 15.96
N PHE A 193 -1.89 21.63 15.39
CA PHE A 193 -2.62 22.27 14.29
C PHE A 193 -2.72 21.34 13.08
N VAL A 194 -1.60 20.78 12.64
CA VAL A 194 -1.53 19.93 11.45
C VAL A 194 -2.31 18.62 11.64
N VAL A 195 -2.27 18.02 12.83
CA VAL A 195 -3.01 16.78 13.19
C VAL A 195 -4.51 17.01 13.28
N VAL A 196 -4.97 18.18 13.75
CA VAL A 196 -6.41 18.44 13.94
C VAL A 196 -7.06 19.11 12.72
N HIS A 197 -6.31 19.88 11.94
CA HIS A 197 -6.88 20.76 10.91
C HIS A 197 -7.55 19.95 9.79
N PRO A 198 -8.86 20.12 9.53
CA PRO A 198 -9.63 19.28 8.60
C PRO A 198 -9.09 19.22 7.17
N LYS A 199 -8.59 20.33 6.63
CA LYS A 199 -8.03 20.37 5.25
C LYS A 199 -6.66 19.70 5.14
N LEU A 200 -5.98 19.51 6.27
CA LEU A 200 -4.67 18.87 6.32
C LEU A 200 -4.80 17.37 6.62
N GLN A 201 -6.02 16.82 6.62
CA GLN A 201 -6.28 15.41 6.89
C GLN A 201 -6.24 14.51 5.64
N SER A 202 -6.21 15.08 4.44
CA SER A 202 -6.11 14.29 3.21
C SER A 202 -4.73 13.64 3.07
N GLN A 203 -4.65 12.61 2.23
CA GLN A 203 -3.41 11.87 1.96
C GLN A 203 -2.28 12.79 1.42
N LYS A 204 -2.63 13.87 0.70
CA LYS A 204 -1.67 14.88 0.22
C LYS A 204 -0.81 15.50 1.33
N TRP A 205 -1.37 15.68 2.52
CA TRP A 205 -0.69 16.35 3.64
C TRP A 205 -0.10 15.36 4.65
N ARG A 206 -0.17 14.06 4.37
CA ARG A 206 0.30 13.02 5.28
C ARG A 206 1.76 13.20 5.67
N LEU A 207 2.64 13.49 4.71
CA LEU A 207 4.06 13.74 4.97
C LEU A 207 4.27 14.95 5.90
N LEU A 208 3.47 16.01 5.73
CA LEU A 208 3.52 17.18 6.61
C LEU A 208 3.11 16.80 8.04
N ARG A 209 2.02 16.05 8.22
CA ARG A 209 1.57 15.60 9.56
C ARG A 209 2.60 14.72 10.26
N LEU A 210 3.17 13.77 9.53
CA LEU A 210 4.22 12.87 10.04
C LEU A 210 5.48 13.65 10.41
N SER A 211 5.93 14.53 9.51
CA SER A 211 7.15 15.31 9.70
C SER A 211 7.04 16.20 10.93
N THR A 212 5.89 16.82 11.19
CA THR A 212 5.72 17.66 12.39
C THR A 212 5.75 16.81 13.66
N PHE A 213 5.12 15.63 13.67
CA PHE A 213 5.12 14.73 14.82
C PHE A 213 6.52 14.17 15.13
N VAL A 214 7.21 13.65 14.12
CA VAL A 214 8.59 13.12 14.24
C VAL A 214 9.56 14.24 14.62
N ALA A 215 9.48 15.41 13.97
CA ALA A 215 10.32 16.55 14.32
C ALA A 215 10.10 17.00 15.77
N THR A 216 8.86 16.98 16.25
CA THR A 216 8.54 17.30 17.66
C THR A 216 9.20 16.30 18.62
N GLY A 217 9.10 15.00 18.34
CA GLY A 217 9.74 13.96 19.14
C GLY A 217 11.27 14.04 19.12
N LEU A 218 11.87 14.09 17.93
CA LEU A 218 13.34 14.18 17.75
C LEU A 218 13.92 15.49 18.31
N SER A 219 13.11 16.55 18.45
CA SER A 219 13.56 17.77 19.09
C SER A 219 14.02 17.57 20.54
N ALA A 220 13.63 16.46 21.19
CA ALA A 220 14.11 16.07 22.52
C ALA A 220 15.64 15.96 22.60
N PHE A 221 16.29 15.55 21.51
CA PHE A 221 17.74 15.38 21.50
C PHE A 221 18.48 16.71 21.60
N ALA A 222 17.91 17.82 21.11
CA ALA A 222 18.57 19.11 21.12
C ALA A 222 18.92 19.63 22.54
N PRO A 223 17.96 19.71 23.50
CA PRO A 223 18.27 20.10 24.88
C PRO A 223 19.17 19.09 25.59
N ILE A 224 18.97 17.78 25.37
CA ILE A 224 19.80 16.73 26.01
C ILE A 224 21.25 16.83 25.56
N ILE A 225 21.49 16.96 24.25
CA ILE A 225 22.84 17.10 23.68
C ILE A 225 23.48 18.39 24.18
N HIS A 226 22.74 19.51 24.23
CA HIS A 226 23.29 20.77 24.73
C HIS A 226 23.64 20.67 26.22
N ALA A 227 22.76 20.12 27.05
CA ALA A 227 23.03 19.89 28.47
C ALA A 227 24.28 19.01 28.68
N ALA A 228 24.44 17.94 27.88
CA ALA A 228 25.59 17.05 27.95
C ALA A 228 26.92 17.69 27.51
N ARG A 229 26.87 18.84 26.80
CA ARG A 229 28.05 19.61 26.39
C ARG A 229 28.48 20.64 27.43
N ILE A 230 27.54 21.17 28.22
CA ILE A 230 27.81 22.26 29.17
C ILE A 230 27.91 21.79 30.62
N PHE A 231 27.28 20.66 30.96
CA PHE A 231 27.32 20.08 32.31
C PHE A 231 28.14 18.77 32.32
N PRO A 232 28.97 18.54 33.34
CA PRO A 232 29.57 17.23 33.57
C PRO A 232 28.47 16.16 33.73
N TYR A 233 28.71 14.96 33.19
CA TYR A 233 27.75 13.85 33.25
C TYR A 233 27.20 13.60 34.65
N GLN A 234 28.07 13.60 35.67
CA GLN A 234 27.67 13.36 37.07
C GLN A 234 26.69 14.42 37.59
N GLN A 235 26.89 15.69 37.22
CA GLN A 235 25.97 16.76 37.58
C GLN A 235 24.63 16.58 36.87
N LEU A 236 24.65 16.33 35.55
CA LEU A 236 23.44 16.17 34.76
C LEU A 236 22.62 14.94 35.17
N ASP A 237 23.27 13.82 35.51
CA ASP A 237 22.60 12.62 36.03
C ASP A 237 22.00 12.85 37.43
N GLN A 238 22.67 13.62 38.30
CA GLN A 238 22.13 13.97 39.62
C GLN A 238 20.95 14.94 39.55
N GLN A 239 20.99 15.91 38.63
CA GLN A 239 19.95 16.93 38.49
C GLN A 239 18.74 16.42 37.72
N ALA A 240 18.96 15.88 36.51
CA ALA A 240 17.89 15.50 35.58
C ALA A 240 17.62 14.00 35.54
N GLY A 241 18.47 13.16 36.15
CA GLY A 241 18.27 11.71 36.13
C GLY A 241 18.54 11.08 34.76
N LEU A 242 19.63 11.45 34.10
CA LEU A 242 19.99 11.03 32.74
C LEU A 242 19.94 9.50 32.53
N ARG A 243 20.29 8.70 33.53
CA ARG A 243 20.13 7.23 33.52
C ARG A 243 18.70 6.75 33.27
N TYR A 244 17.71 7.48 33.77
CA TYR A 244 16.29 7.17 33.57
C TYR A 244 15.85 7.50 32.15
N TYR A 245 16.39 8.55 31.54
CA TYR A 245 16.17 8.86 30.12
C TYR A 245 16.74 7.78 29.18
N TYR A 246 17.89 7.17 29.51
CA TYR A 246 18.39 6.04 28.73
C TYR A 246 17.49 4.80 28.84
N LEU A 247 17.00 4.51 30.04
CA LEU A 247 16.05 3.42 30.26
C LEU A 247 14.73 3.68 29.53
N GLU A 248 14.21 4.91 29.62
CA GLU A 248 13.02 5.35 28.89
C GLU A 248 13.22 5.18 27.38
N GLY A 249 14.33 5.66 26.83
CA GLY A 249 14.66 5.50 25.42
C GLY A 249 14.69 4.03 24.97
N LEU A 250 15.29 3.15 25.77
CA LEU A 250 15.29 1.71 25.50
C LEU A 250 13.87 1.12 25.52
N VAL A 251 13.05 1.48 26.51
CA VAL A 251 11.66 1.02 26.62
C VAL A 251 10.81 1.52 25.44
N ILE A 252 11.00 2.77 25.03
CA ILE A 252 10.33 3.35 23.85
C ILE A 252 10.74 2.57 22.59
N VAL A 253 12.03 2.33 22.37
CA VAL A 253 12.49 1.56 21.19
C VAL A 253 11.90 0.15 21.19
N ILE A 254 11.90 -0.54 22.33
CA ILE A 254 11.27 -1.85 22.47
C ILE A 254 9.78 -1.76 22.14
N GLY A 255 9.06 -0.81 22.73
CA GLY A 255 7.63 -0.60 22.48
C GLY A 255 7.31 -0.32 21.01
N VAL A 256 8.11 0.52 20.35
CA VAL A 256 8.00 0.81 18.90
C VAL A 256 8.24 -0.46 18.08
N LEU A 257 9.21 -1.31 18.45
CA LEU A 257 9.47 -2.57 17.75
C LEU A 257 8.31 -3.56 17.89
N PHE A 258 7.75 -3.72 19.08
CA PHE A 258 6.57 -4.57 19.29
C PHE A 258 5.40 -4.07 18.45
N TYR A 259 5.10 -2.76 18.52
CA TYR A 259 4.03 -2.14 17.75
C TYR A 259 4.24 -2.29 16.25
N ALA A 260 5.44 -2.03 15.73
CA ALA A 260 5.72 -2.04 14.29
C ALA A 260 5.75 -3.45 13.68
N THR A 261 6.06 -4.47 14.48
CA THR A 261 6.19 -5.86 14.00
C THR A 261 4.94 -6.70 14.26
N HIS A 262 3.96 -6.15 15.00
CA HIS A 262 2.78 -6.86 15.47
C HIS A 262 3.13 -8.19 16.15
N PHE A 263 4.31 -8.28 16.76
CA PHE A 263 4.74 -9.49 17.46
C PHE A 263 4.12 -9.47 18.86
N PRO A 264 3.55 -10.59 19.35
CA PRO A 264 3.58 -11.94 18.81
C PRO A 264 2.40 -12.36 17.91
N GLU A 265 1.36 -11.54 17.79
CA GLU A 265 0.13 -11.87 17.06
C GLU A 265 0.35 -12.12 15.55
N SER A 266 1.32 -11.46 14.95
CA SER A 266 1.73 -11.67 13.55
C SER A 266 2.28 -13.07 13.30
N ARG A 267 2.88 -13.72 14.32
CA ARG A 267 3.40 -15.08 14.22
C ARG A 267 2.38 -16.17 14.52
N ARG A 268 1.37 -15.89 15.36
CA ARG A 268 0.28 -16.82 15.67
C ARG A 268 -1.07 -16.08 15.74
N PRO A 269 -1.67 -15.76 14.58
CA PRO A 269 -2.98 -15.11 14.52
C PRO A 269 -4.04 -15.88 15.32
N GLY A 270 -4.91 -15.18 16.05
CA GLY A 270 -5.96 -15.78 16.89
C GLY A 270 -5.51 -16.18 18.30
N SER A 271 -4.20 -16.33 18.55
CA SER A 271 -3.69 -16.80 19.86
C SER A 271 -3.56 -15.68 20.91
N PHE A 272 -3.52 -14.43 20.45
CA PHE A 272 -3.28 -13.24 21.27
C PHE A 272 -4.45 -12.26 21.18
N ASP A 273 -5.67 -12.77 20.96
CA ASP A 273 -6.86 -11.97 20.69
C ASP A 273 -7.30 -11.09 21.87
N ILE A 274 -6.96 -11.47 23.10
CA ILE A 274 -7.25 -10.71 24.33
C ILE A 274 -5.94 -10.32 25.04
N TRP A 275 -4.98 -11.25 25.11
CA TRP A 275 -3.77 -11.09 25.92
C TRP A 275 -2.52 -11.06 25.06
N GLY A 276 -1.61 -10.13 25.37
CA GLY A 276 -0.25 -10.15 24.84
C GLY A 276 -0.13 -9.80 23.36
N SER A 277 -1.16 -9.20 22.75
CA SER A 277 -1.01 -8.51 21.47
C SER A 277 -0.18 -7.24 21.64
N SER A 278 0.61 -6.88 20.62
CA SER A 278 1.45 -5.68 20.64
C SER A 278 0.63 -4.38 20.74
N HIS A 279 -0.54 -4.41 20.12
CA HIS A 279 -1.63 -3.44 20.16
C HIS A 279 -2.75 -4.07 19.32
N GLN A 280 -4.03 -3.92 19.68
CA GLN A 280 -5.11 -4.37 18.77
C GLN A 280 -5.41 -3.41 17.63
N ASP A 281 -4.55 -2.39 17.45
CA ASP A 281 -4.66 -1.41 16.39
C ASP A 281 -3.51 -1.60 15.39
N SER A 282 -3.85 -2.15 14.23
CA SER A 282 -2.94 -2.57 13.15
C SER A 282 -3.67 -2.67 11.81
N ASN A 283 -3.70 -1.56 11.06
CA ASN A 283 -4.06 -1.42 9.64
C ASN A 283 -3.95 -2.69 8.74
N TYR A 284 -5.01 -3.02 7.98
CA TYR A 284 -5.07 -2.96 6.50
C TYR A 284 -6.34 -3.62 5.92
N TYR A 285 -7.01 -2.88 5.02
CA TYR A 285 -8.16 -3.21 4.17
C TYR A 285 -9.47 -3.62 4.86
N THR A 286 -10.44 -2.71 4.87
CA THR A 286 -11.74 -2.97 4.22
C THR A 286 -12.46 -1.66 3.90
N GLU A 287 -13.19 -1.69 2.80
CA GLU A 287 -13.92 -0.61 2.16
C GLU A 287 -14.88 0.09 3.13
N THR A 288 -14.77 1.42 3.22
CA THR A 288 -15.83 2.45 3.10
C THR A 288 -15.48 3.70 3.93
N GLN A 289 -15.45 4.84 3.24
CA GLN A 289 -15.43 6.21 3.76
C GLN A 289 -14.17 6.76 4.44
N ASP A 290 -14.07 8.09 4.34
CA ASP A 290 -12.92 8.95 4.59
C ASP A 290 -12.29 8.81 5.99
N TRP A 291 -10.94 8.89 6.00
CA TRP A 291 -10.04 9.13 7.12
C TRP A 291 -9.83 7.98 8.13
N GLU A 292 -8.59 7.48 8.20
CA GLU A 292 -8.08 6.55 9.22
C GLU A 292 -6.98 7.28 10.04
N PRO A 293 -7.05 7.28 11.38
CA PRO A 293 -6.09 7.94 12.26
C PRO A 293 -4.67 7.35 12.25
N GLU A 294 -4.47 6.07 11.89
CA GLU A 294 -3.26 5.29 12.22
C GLU A 294 -2.03 5.46 11.30
N ASP A 295 -2.00 6.50 10.47
CA ASP A 295 -0.96 6.71 9.44
C ASP A 295 0.45 7.06 9.99
N PHE A 296 0.67 7.06 11.31
CA PHE A 296 1.87 7.58 12.00
C PHE A 296 3.00 6.56 12.28
N ARG A 297 2.83 5.25 12.06
CA ARG A 297 3.74 4.26 12.69
C ARG A 297 4.38 3.20 11.79
N SER A 298 4.43 3.39 10.47
CA SER A 298 5.21 2.48 9.60
C SER A 298 5.72 3.18 8.33
N GLU A 299 6.93 3.75 8.39
CA GLU A 299 7.44 4.69 7.38
C GLU A 299 7.87 4.03 6.06
N THR A 300 8.45 2.82 6.05
CA THR A 300 8.75 2.09 4.80
C THR A 300 7.52 1.37 4.23
N THR A 301 6.60 0.93 5.08
CA THR A 301 5.36 0.27 4.68
C THR A 301 4.35 1.26 4.09
N SER A 302 4.37 2.54 4.47
CA SER A 302 3.35 3.53 4.06
C SER A 302 3.41 4.00 2.59
N ILE A 303 4.60 4.06 1.98
CA ILE A 303 4.74 4.39 0.55
C ILE A 303 4.31 3.18 -0.28
N ALA A 304 4.78 1.98 0.08
CA ALA A 304 4.22 0.73 -0.44
C ALA A 304 2.70 0.66 -0.18
N SER A 305 2.20 1.24 0.91
CA SER A 305 0.78 1.26 1.28
C SER A 305 -0.09 2.14 0.42
N ALA A 306 0.29 3.39 0.20
CA ALA A 306 -0.46 4.29 -0.66
C ALA A 306 -0.46 3.79 -2.11
N ILE A 307 0.66 3.22 -2.56
CA ILE A 307 0.78 2.63 -3.89
C ILE A 307 -0.03 1.31 -3.98
N ALA A 308 0.02 0.43 -2.97
CA ALA A 308 -0.78 -0.80 -2.89
C ALA A 308 -2.28 -0.55 -2.75
N LYS A 309 -2.67 0.53 -2.05
CA LYS A 309 -4.08 0.86 -1.79
C LYS A 309 -4.81 1.22 -3.08
N GLY A 310 -4.09 1.82 -4.03
CA GLY A 310 -4.63 2.15 -5.33
C GLY A 310 -5.79 3.17 -5.27
N ARG A 311 -6.39 3.46 -6.42
CA ARG A 311 -7.67 4.16 -6.57
C ARG A 311 -8.76 3.13 -6.86
N LEU A 312 -9.88 3.22 -6.15
CA LEU A 312 -11.07 2.42 -6.43
C LEU A 312 -11.98 3.17 -7.40
N GLU A 313 -12.31 2.55 -8.53
CA GLU A 313 -13.23 3.10 -9.53
C GLU A 313 -14.05 1.95 -10.12
N ASN A 314 -15.39 2.10 -10.14
CA ASN A 314 -16.32 1.09 -10.66
C ASN A 314 -16.10 -0.33 -10.10
N GLY A 315 -15.76 -0.45 -8.81
CA GLY A 315 -15.54 -1.74 -8.14
C GLY A 315 -14.18 -2.40 -8.42
N ARG A 316 -13.27 -1.73 -9.15
CA ARG A 316 -11.91 -2.21 -9.44
C ARG A 316 -10.86 -1.32 -8.78
N ARG A 317 -9.71 -1.90 -8.43
CA ARG A 317 -8.57 -1.14 -7.87
C ARG A 317 -7.55 -0.87 -8.98
N TYR A 318 -7.07 0.36 -9.11
CA TYR A 318 -6.00 0.75 -10.03
C TYR A 318 -4.85 1.38 -9.24
N GLN A 319 -3.65 1.48 -9.80
CA GLN A 319 -2.51 2.18 -9.21
C GLN A 319 -2.83 3.64 -8.79
N ALA A 320 -2.20 4.10 -7.69
CA ALA A 320 -2.44 5.42 -7.09
C ALA A 320 -1.55 6.55 -7.64
N LEU A 321 -0.54 6.21 -8.45
CA LEU A 321 0.45 7.16 -8.97
C LEU A 321 -0.07 7.81 -10.26
N LYS A 322 -0.20 9.15 -10.21
CA LYS A 322 -0.80 10.05 -11.21
C LYS A 322 -2.28 9.75 -11.54
N GLU A 323 -3.09 10.81 -11.47
CA GLU A 323 -4.40 10.81 -12.10
C GLU A 323 -4.18 10.55 -13.61
N ASP A 324 -4.74 9.46 -14.13
CA ASP A 324 -4.96 9.16 -15.56
C ASP A 324 -3.95 8.29 -16.36
N ASP A 325 -2.94 7.65 -15.76
CA ASP A 325 -1.83 7.10 -16.57
C ASP A 325 -1.86 5.59 -16.96
N TYR A 326 -2.73 4.73 -16.40
CA TYR A 326 -2.80 3.31 -16.82
C TYR A 326 -4.19 2.67 -16.65
N TRP A 327 -4.57 1.85 -17.64
CA TRP A 327 -5.94 1.36 -17.87
C TRP A 327 -6.27 0.03 -17.19
N SER A 328 -5.26 -0.78 -16.88
CA SER A 328 -5.47 -2.12 -16.30
C SER A 328 -5.51 -2.04 -14.77
N PRO A 329 -6.42 -2.77 -14.09
CA PRO A 329 -6.50 -2.77 -12.64
C PRO A 329 -5.35 -3.55 -11.97
N SER A 330 -5.14 -3.26 -10.69
CA SER A 330 -4.18 -3.88 -9.78
C SER A 330 -4.91 -4.48 -8.56
N ASP A 331 -5.90 -5.34 -8.83
CA ASP A 331 -6.67 -6.10 -7.84
C ASP A 331 -6.47 -7.62 -7.93
N GLU A 332 -6.96 -8.34 -6.92
CA GLU A 332 -6.78 -9.79 -6.79
C GLU A 332 -7.27 -10.55 -8.04
N GLN A 333 -8.42 -10.16 -8.57
CA GLN A 333 -8.97 -10.77 -9.78
C GLN A 333 -8.06 -10.52 -11.00
N GLN A 334 -7.49 -9.32 -11.15
CA GLN A 334 -6.57 -9.06 -12.25
C GLN A 334 -5.22 -9.78 -12.08
N PHE A 335 -4.73 -9.93 -10.85
CA PHE A 335 -3.54 -10.73 -10.57
C PHE A 335 -3.75 -12.22 -10.84
N GLU A 336 -4.93 -12.77 -10.51
CA GLU A 336 -5.31 -14.13 -10.88
C GLU A 336 -5.33 -14.31 -12.41
N ALA A 337 -5.88 -13.33 -13.14
CA ALA A 337 -5.82 -13.34 -14.60
C ALA A 337 -4.38 -13.35 -15.14
N PHE A 338 -3.47 -12.55 -14.56
CA PHE A 338 -2.06 -12.54 -14.96
C PHE A 338 -1.35 -13.88 -14.71
N GLU A 339 -1.70 -14.61 -13.65
CA GLU A 339 -1.16 -15.96 -13.42
C GLU A 339 -1.65 -16.96 -14.46
N ILE A 340 -2.93 -16.93 -14.82
CA ILE A 340 -3.46 -17.79 -15.89
C ILE A 340 -2.77 -17.44 -17.21
N GLY A 341 -2.62 -16.13 -17.51
CA GLY A 341 -1.90 -15.64 -18.68
C GLY A 341 -0.43 -16.10 -18.70
N HIS A 342 0.25 -16.09 -17.56
CA HIS A 342 1.62 -16.60 -17.44
C HIS A 342 1.71 -18.07 -17.88
N ILE A 343 0.79 -18.93 -17.42
CA ILE A 343 0.71 -20.34 -17.82
C ILE A 343 0.45 -20.47 -19.32
N VAL A 344 -0.45 -19.66 -19.90
CA VAL A 344 -0.70 -19.62 -21.36
C VAL A 344 0.62 -19.41 -22.12
N PHE A 345 1.43 -18.43 -21.71
CA PHE A 345 2.72 -18.15 -22.36
C PHE A 345 3.75 -19.28 -22.19
N LEU A 346 3.78 -19.96 -21.04
CA LEU A 346 4.65 -21.14 -20.86
C LEU A 346 4.25 -22.29 -21.80
N VAL A 347 2.94 -22.56 -21.91
CA VAL A 347 2.41 -23.64 -22.75
C VAL A 347 2.62 -23.36 -24.24
N LEU A 348 2.62 -22.09 -24.65
CA LEU A 348 2.93 -21.70 -26.04
C LEU A 348 4.33 -22.13 -26.50
N ASP A 349 5.27 -22.26 -25.56
CA ASP A 349 6.65 -22.68 -25.82
C ASP A 349 6.99 -24.00 -25.11
N HIS A 350 5.99 -24.87 -24.88
CA HIS A 350 6.15 -26.18 -24.23
C HIS A 350 7.14 -27.13 -24.93
N ASP A 351 7.44 -26.88 -26.21
CA ASP A 351 8.38 -27.65 -27.02
C ASP A 351 9.84 -27.20 -26.83
N ARG A 352 10.07 -26.13 -26.06
CA ARG A 352 11.40 -25.62 -25.73
C ARG A 352 11.84 -26.11 -24.36
N GLU A 353 13.16 -26.27 -24.23
CA GLU A 353 13.79 -26.56 -22.93
C GLU A 353 13.55 -25.43 -21.93
N ASN A 354 13.55 -24.18 -22.41
CA ASN A 354 13.25 -23.00 -21.62
C ASN A 354 12.08 -22.21 -22.26
N PRO A 355 10.90 -22.21 -21.61
CA PRO A 355 9.73 -21.46 -22.08
C PRO A 355 9.67 -19.99 -21.59
N LEU A 356 10.58 -19.55 -20.71
CA LEU A 356 10.53 -18.21 -20.10
C LEU A 356 11.05 -17.11 -21.02
N HIS A 357 12.04 -17.40 -21.87
CA HIS A 357 12.59 -16.46 -22.85
C HIS A 357 13.14 -17.17 -24.10
N HIS A 358 13.20 -16.45 -25.23
CA HIS A 358 13.80 -16.93 -26.49
C HIS A 358 15.18 -16.34 -26.74
N ALA A 359 15.46 -15.16 -26.18
CA ALA A 359 16.74 -14.48 -26.26
C ALA A 359 17.89 -15.39 -25.79
N PRO A 360 18.99 -15.49 -26.54
CA PRO A 360 20.12 -16.34 -26.21
C PRO A 360 21.05 -15.66 -25.19
N ILE A 361 20.61 -15.59 -23.94
CA ILE A 361 21.31 -14.90 -22.84
C ILE A 361 22.41 -15.76 -22.15
N GLY A 362 22.65 -16.97 -22.65
CA GLY A 362 23.60 -17.93 -22.07
C GLY A 362 23.10 -18.56 -20.76
N ASN A 363 23.98 -19.32 -20.10
CA ASN A 363 23.64 -20.10 -18.90
C ASN A 363 23.97 -19.39 -17.59
N SER A 364 24.54 -18.19 -17.65
CA SER A 364 25.01 -17.46 -16.45
C SER A 364 24.87 -15.95 -16.61
N PRO A 365 23.66 -15.44 -16.91
CA PRO A 365 23.40 -14.00 -16.81
C PRO A 365 23.66 -13.54 -15.36
N LYS A 366 24.06 -12.28 -15.19
CA LYS A 366 24.35 -11.66 -13.90
C LYS A 366 23.21 -10.75 -13.47
N HIS A 367 22.66 -9.97 -14.39
CA HIS A 367 21.64 -8.96 -14.10
C HIS A 367 20.51 -9.03 -15.12
N ILE A 368 19.29 -9.33 -14.62
CA ILE A 368 18.07 -9.43 -15.41
C ILE A 368 17.08 -8.38 -14.89
N LEU A 369 16.39 -7.70 -15.80
CA LEU A 369 15.33 -6.74 -15.48
C LEU A 369 13.99 -7.20 -16.08
N ASP A 370 12.93 -7.19 -15.29
CA ASP A 370 11.54 -7.43 -15.71
C ASP A 370 10.73 -6.15 -15.50
N ILE A 371 10.36 -5.49 -16.61
CA ILE A 371 9.63 -4.22 -16.60
C ILE A 371 8.13 -4.49 -16.69
N GLY A 372 7.36 -3.90 -15.77
CA GLY A 372 5.94 -4.18 -15.62
C GLY A 372 5.70 -5.57 -15.03
N THR A 373 6.45 -5.90 -13.97
CA THR A 373 6.49 -7.27 -13.42
C THR A 373 5.13 -7.75 -12.88
N GLY A 374 4.18 -6.84 -12.61
CA GLY A 374 2.84 -7.16 -12.17
C GLY A 374 2.84 -7.94 -10.85
N LYS A 375 2.40 -9.21 -10.90
CA LYS A 375 2.48 -10.09 -9.72
C LYS A 375 3.92 -10.46 -9.34
N GLY A 376 4.87 -10.42 -10.27
CA GLY A 376 6.25 -10.85 -10.07
C GLY A 376 6.52 -12.32 -10.40
N THR A 377 5.53 -13.07 -10.91
CA THR A 377 5.64 -14.52 -11.19
C THR A 377 6.79 -14.84 -12.15
N TRP A 378 6.93 -14.08 -13.24
CA TRP A 378 8.02 -14.33 -14.20
C TRP A 378 9.40 -14.00 -13.62
N ALA A 379 9.52 -12.92 -12.85
CA ALA A 379 10.76 -12.58 -12.17
C ALA A 379 11.18 -13.66 -11.16
N VAL A 380 10.23 -14.25 -10.44
CA VAL A 380 10.48 -15.39 -9.55
C VAL A 380 10.96 -16.62 -10.32
N ASP A 381 10.28 -17.00 -11.40
CA ASP A 381 10.67 -18.17 -12.20
C ASP A 381 12.05 -17.99 -12.85
N MET A 382 12.40 -16.78 -13.28
CA MET A 382 13.74 -16.46 -13.78
C MET A 382 14.81 -16.51 -12.70
N ALA A 383 14.48 -16.07 -11.48
CA ALA A 383 15.39 -16.14 -10.34
C ALA A 383 15.67 -17.58 -9.92
N ASP A 384 14.66 -18.45 -9.98
CA ASP A 384 14.80 -19.89 -9.75
C ASP A 384 15.60 -20.57 -10.88
N LEU A 385 15.38 -20.18 -12.14
CA LEU A 385 16.11 -20.72 -13.29
C LEU A 385 17.59 -20.31 -13.29
N TYR A 386 17.90 -19.08 -12.85
CA TYR A 386 19.27 -18.56 -12.77
C TYR A 386 19.65 -18.12 -11.34
N PRO A 387 19.97 -19.06 -10.44
CA PRO A 387 20.27 -18.74 -9.03
C PRO A 387 21.49 -17.82 -8.83
N SER A 388 22.37 -17.71 -9.84
CA SER A 388 23.54 -16.83 -9.82
C SER A 388 23.23 -15.41 -10.31
N ALA A 389 22.10 -15.20 -10.98
CA ALA A 389 21.69 -13.90 -11.50
C ALA A 389 20.91 -13.13 -10.44
N THR A 390 21.08 -11.80 -10.41
CA THR A 390 20.14 -10.91 -9.73
C THR A 390 19.02 -10.55 -10.69
N VAL A 391 17.79 -10.94 -10.36
CA VAL A 391 16.59 -10.61 -11.14
C VAL A 391 15.85 -9.47 -10.46
N ARG A 392 15.68 -8.36 -11.18
CA ARG A 392 14.97 -7.17 -10.69
C ARG A 392 13.62 -7.07 -11.39
N GLY A 393 12.53 -7.11 -10.64
CA GLY A 393 11.19 -6.86 -11.17
C GLY A 393 10.73 -5.45 -10.78
N VAL A 394 10.30 -4.65 -11.75
CA VAL A 394 9.88 -3.26 -11.53
C VAL A 394 8.45 -3.08 -11.96
N ASP A 395 7.65 -2.46 -11.10
CA ASP A 395 6.27 -2.08 -11.42
C ASP A 395 5.86 -0.80 -10.69
N VAL A 396 4.89 -0.07 -11.24
CA VAL A 396 4.31 1.10 -10.58
C VAL A 396 3.37 0.72 -9.43
N PHE A 397 2.96 -0.55 -9.36
CA PHE A 397 2.19 -1.12 -8.27
C PHE A 397 3.01 -2.18 -7.50
N PRO A 398 3.02 -2.19 -6.16
CA PRO A 398 3.77 -3.17 -5.38
C PRO A 398 3.27 -4.60 -5.65
N PRO A 399 4.13 -5.51 -6.15
CA PRO A 399 3.72 -6.88 -6.41
C PRO A 399 3.19 -7.58 -5.14
N PRO A 400 2.02 -8.24 -5.16
CA PRO A 400 1.42 -8.86 -3.98
C PRO A 400 1.99 -10.26 -3.69
N LEU A 401 3.32 -10.41 -3.74
CA LEU A 401 4.00 -11.67 -3.41
C LEU A 401 4.27 -11.77 -1.91
N SER A 402 4.00 -12.95 -1.34
CA SER A 402 4.30 -13.25 0.07
C SER A 402 5.73 -13.77 0.28
N TRP A 403 6.38 -14.21 -0.79
CA TRP A 403 7.73 -14.79 -0.80
C TRP A 403 8.38 -14.63 -2.17
N MET A 404 9.71 -14.48 -2.20
CA MET A 404 10.52 -14.49 -3.41
C MET A 404 11.91 -15.11 -3.13
N PRO A 405 12.60 -15.66 -4.14
CA PRO A 405 13.97 -16.14 -4.00
C PRO A 405 14.93 -15.03 -3.55
N PRO A 406 16.03 -15.34 -2.84
CA PRO A 406 16.97 -14.32 -2.33
C PRO A 406 17.66 -13.48 -3.41
N ASN A 407 17.70 -13.97 -4.64
CA ASN A 407 18.26 -13.31 -5.82
C ASN A 407 17.20 -12.58 -6.67
N CYS A 408 15.95 -12.54 -6.22
CA CYS A 408 14.88 -11.75 -6.80
C CYS A 408 14.65 -10.48 -5.97
N VAL A 409 14.61 -9.32 -6.62
CA VAL A 409 14.39 -8.01 -5.99
C VAL A 409 13.23 -7.33 -6.70
N LEU A 410 12.17 -6.99 -5.97
CA LEU A 410 11.02 -6.29 -6.54
C LEU A 410 11.05 -4.82 -6.10
N GLU A 411 10.97 -3.92 -7.05
CA GLU A 411 11.07 -2.47 -6.86
C GLU A 411 9.79 -1.79 -7.37
N VAL A 412 9.36 -0.76 -6.64
CA VAL A 412 8.20 0.06 -7.01
C VAL A 412 8.71 1.36 -7.62
N ASP A 413 8.67 1.47 -8.94
CA ASP A 413 9.16 2.65 -9.64
C ASP A 413 8.46 2.87 -10.99
N ASP A 414 8.51 4.11 -11.46
CA ASP A 414 8.07 4.52 -12.80
C ASP A 414 9.25 4.42 -13.77
N VAL A 415 9.21 3.43 -14.66
CA VAL A 415 10.29 3.15 -15.61
C VAL A 415 10.53 4.27 -16.63
N LEU A 416 9.66 5.29 -16.73
CA LEU A 416 9.93 6.48 -17.54
C LEU A 416 10.75 7.56 -16.80
N ARG A 417 11.13 7.32 -15.54
CA ARG A 417 12.07 8.18 -14.82
C ARG A 417 13.51 7.78 -15.11
N GLU A 418 14.44 8.62 -14.68
CA GLU A 418 15.87 8.33 -14.78
C GLU A 418 16.21 7.07 -13.98
N TRP A 419 16.80 6.08 -14.65
CA TRP A 419 17.20 4.82 -14.03
C TRP A 419 18.43 5.02 -13.16
N THR A 420 18.36 4.59 -11.89
CA THR A 420 19.43 4.79 -10.89
C THR A 420 20.31 3.56 -10.68
N TRP A 421 20.06 2.48 -11.42
CA TRP A 421 20.86 1.26 -11.35
C TRP A 421 22.27 1.49 -11.90
N ARG A 422 23.27 1.02 -11.15
CA ARG A 422 24.69 1.22 -11.51
C ARG A 422 25.25 0.11 -12.39
N GLU A 423 24.68 -1.08 -12.28
CA GLU A 423 25.12 -2.25 -13.01
C GLU A 423 24.30 -2.36 -14.29
N PRO A 424 24.93 -2.51 -15.46
CA PRO A 424 24.21 -2.78 -16.70
C PRO A 424 23.58 -4.18 -16.67
N PHE A 425 22.54 -4.37 -17.48
CA PHE A 425 21.79 -5.60 -17.56
C PHE A 425 22.29 -6.50 -18.70
N ASP A 426 22.25 -7.81 -18.49
CA ASP A 426 22.46 -8.79 -19.55
C ASP A 426 21.17 -9.03 -20.34
N PHE A 427 20.02 -8.88 -19.67
CA PHE A 427 18.70 -9.15 -20.23
C PHE A 427 17.62 -8.23 -19.66
N ILE A 428 16.79 -7.67 -20.53
CA ILE A 428 15.60 -6.89 -20.17
C ILE A 428 14.36 -7.53 -20.80
N HIS A 429 13.36 -7.84 -19.98
CA HIS A 429 12.09 -8.43 -20.37
C HIS A 429 10.92 -7.48 -20.13
N MET A 430 9.94 -7.51 -21.04
CA MET A 430 8.65 -6.82 -20.93
C MET A 430 7.53 -7.75 -21.42
N ARG A 431 6.36 -7.69 -20.79
CA ARG A 431 5.20 -8.45 -21.29
C ARG A 431 3.88 -7.78 -20.94
N LEU A 432 2.95 -7.78 -21.91
CA LEU A 432 1.61 -7.21 -21.79
C LEU A 432 1.62 -5.74 -21.36
N MET A 433 2.51 -4.95 -21.96
CA MET A 433 2.66 -3.52 -21.70
C MET A 433 1.85 -2.67 -22.70
N LEU A 434 1.03 -3.29 -23.56
CA LEU A 434 0.13 -2.55 -24.46
C LEU A 434 -0.72 -1.49 -23.73
N GLY A 435 -0.81 -0.29 -24.31
CA GLY A 435 -1.50 0.85 -23.69
C GLY A 435 -0.83 1.44 -22.45
N ALA A 436 0.35 0.96 -22.02
CA ALA A 436 1.05 1.48 -20.83
C ALA A 436 1.66 2.87 -21.05
N PHE A 437 2.05 3.19 -22.28
CA PHE A 437 2.79 4.41 -22.61
C PHE A 437 2.22 5.12 -23.84
N THR A 438 2.45 6.44 -23.91
CA THR A 438 2.28 7.21 -25.14
C THR A 438 3.37 6.82 -26.16
N PRO A 439 3.25 7.19 -27.45
CA PRO A 439 4.30 6.92 -28.43
C PRO A 439 5.69 7.45 -28.00
N GLU A 440 5.74 8.63 -27.39
CA GLU A 440 7.00 9.22 -26.89
C GLU A 440 7.53 8.46 -25.67
N GLY A 441 6.63 8.00 -24.79
CA GLY A 441 7.01 7.15 -23.65
C GLY A 441 7.62 5.82 -24.09
N TRP A 442 7.09 5.21 -25.15
CA TRP A 442 7.69 4.03 -25.76
C TRP A 442 9.10 4.30 -26.31
N ASP A 443 9.26 5.37 -27.09
CA ASP A 443 10.57 5.77 -27.62
C ASP A 443 11.60 5.98 -26.50
N GLN A 444 11.20 6.65 -25.41
CA GLN A 444 12.04 6.84 -24.23
C GLN A 444 12.41 5.51 -23.57
N LEU A 445 11.42 4.62 -23.37
CA LEU A 445 11.64 3.35 -22.69
C LEU A 445 12.63 2.46 -23.46
N TYR A 446 12.43 2.27 -24.78
CA TYR A 446 13.37 1.47 -25.57
C TYR A 446 14.79 2.07 -25.58
N LYS A 447 14.91 3.40 -25.56
CA LYS A 447 16.21 4.06 -25.45
C LYS A 447 16.89 3.77 -24.12
N GLN A 448 16.14 3.85 -23.01
CA GLN A 448 16.67 3.52 -21.68
C GLN A 448 17.06 2.04 -21.58
N CYS A 449 16.26 1.12 -22.15
CA CYS A 449 16.62 -0.29 -22.26
C CYS A 449 17.93 -0.47 -23.05
N TYR A 450 18.07 0.21 -24.19
CA TYR A 450 19.30 0.16 -25.00
C TYR A 450 20.51 0.65 -24.20
N ASP A 451 20.38 1.77 -23.48
CA ASP A 451 21.49 2.36 -22.75
C ASP A 451 21.92 1.51 -21.55
N ALA A 452 20.97 0.88 -20.86
CA ALA A 452 21.21 0.10 -19.67
C ALA A 452 21.68 -1.34 -19.93
N LEU A 453 21.58 -1.85 -21.16
CA LEU A 453 22.10 -3.16 -21.53
C LEU A 453 23.63 -3.14 -21.72
N GLU A 454 24.30 -4.21 -21.30
CA GLU A 454 25.68 -4.50 -21.71
C GLU A 454 25.75 -4.62 -23.24
N PRO A 455 26.87 -4.25 -23.90
CA PRO A 455 27.09 -4.59 -25.30
C PRO A 455 26.97 -6.10 -25.51
N GLY A 456 26.10 -6.52 -26.44
CA GLY A 456 25.75 -7.93 -26.64
C GLY A 456 24.60 -8.45 -25.75
N GLY A 457 24.10 -7.66 -24.81
CA GLY A 457 22.91 -7.98 -24.00
C GLY A 457 21.61 -7.95 -24.82
N TRP A 458 20.53 -8.51 -24.27
CA TRP A 458 19.29 -8.74 -25.00
C TRP A 458 18.09 -8.02 -24.40
N ILE A 459 17.17 -7.60 -25.26
CA ILE A 459 15.81 -7.20 -24.89
C ILE A 459 14.83 -8.21 -25.46
N GLU A 460 13.77 -8.53 -24.71
CA GLU A 460 12.67 -9.36 -25.19
C GLU A 460 11.32 -8.80 -24.72
N GLN A 461 10.35 -8.77 -25.63
CA GLN A 461 9.00 -8.31 -25.36
C GLN A 461 7.95 -9.26 -25.92
N MET A 462 6.89 -9.49 -25.15
CA MET A 462 5.74 -10.31 -25.53
C MET A 462 4.43 -9.52 -25.39
N GLU A 463 3.68 -9.37 -26.48
CA GLU A 463 2.41 -8.63 -26.50
C GLU A 463 1.27 -9.44 -27.11
N LEU A 464 0.05 -9.22 -26.61
CA LEU A 464 -1.19 -9.72 -27.20
C LEU A 464 -1.77 -8.71 -28.19
N ASP A 465 -2.49 -9.23 -29.18
CA ASP A 465 -3.40 -8.46 -30.01
C ASP A 465 -4.77 -8.41 -29.32
N VAL A 466 -5.36 -7.21 -29.22
CA VAL A 466 -6.69 -7.02 -28.64
C VAL A 466 -7.83 -7.49 -29.55
N ARG A 467 -7.55 -7.77 -30.83
CA ARG A 467 -8.56 -8.23 -31.80
C ARG A 467 -8.75 -9.74 -31.72
N VAL A 468 -10.00 -10.15 -31.92
CA VAL A 468 -10.40 -11.56 -31.99
C VAL A 468 -10.65 -11.93 -33.44
N TYR A 469 -10.13 -13.09 -33.84
CA TYR A 469 -10.14 -13.55 -35.22
C TYR A 469 -10.77 -14.95 -35.33
N SER A 470 -11.12 -15.33 -36.56
CA SER A 470 -11.56 -16.68 -36.91
C SER A 470 -11.24 -16.97 -38.38
N ASP A 471 -10.86 -18.20 -38.72
CA ASP A 471 -10.49 -18.58 -40.09
C ASP A 471 -11.65 -19.15 -40.91
N ASP A 472 -12.76 -19.51 -40.27
CA ASP A 472 -13.84 -20.30 -40.87
C ASP A 472 -15.22 -19.61 -40.81
N GLY A 473 -15.23 -18.31 -40.48
CA GLY A 473 -16.43 -17.49 -40.42
C GLY A 473 -17.36 -17.81 -39.24
N THR A 474 -16.91 -18.61 -38.27
CA THR A 474 -17.71 -18.92 -37.08
C THR A 474 -17.81 -17.74 -36.12
N LEU A 475 -16.82 -16.84 -36.11
CA LEU A 475 -16.94 -15.51 -35.51
C LEU A 475 -17.79 -14.63 -36.43
N LYS A 476 -19.06 -14.44 -36.06
CA LYS A 476 -20.04 -13.72 -36.89
C LYS A 476 -19.69 -12.25 -37.01
N GLU A 477 -19.68 -11.73 -38.23
CA GLU A 477 -19.55 -10.30 -38.51
C GLU A 477 -20.66 -9.51 -37.78
N GLY A 478 -20.27 -8.40 -37.14
CA GLY A 478 -21.16 -7.60 -36.29
C GLY A 478 -21.53 -8.25 -34.94
N GLY A 479 -21.02 -9.44 -34.63
CA GLY A 479 -21.12 -10.06 -33.31
C GLY A 479 -20.41 -9.24 -32.23
N VAL A 480 -20.80 -9.46 -30.97
CA VAL A 480 -20.27 -8.67 -29.84
C VAL A 480 -18.79 -8.97 -29.61
N LEU A 481 -18.38 -10.23 -29.75
CA LEU A 481 -16.99 -10.65 -29.68
C LEU A 481 -16.19 -10.21 -30.90
N ALA A 482 -16.80 -10.18 -32.09
CA ALA A 482 -16.15 -9.72 -33.31
C ALA A 482 -15.79 -8.22 -33.27
N THR A 483 -16.62 -7.42 -32.61
CA THR A 483 -16.44 -5.97 -32.44
C THR A 483 -15.60 -5.60 -31.20
N TRP A 484 -15.12 -6.59 -30.44
CA TRP A 484 -14.30 -6.38 -29.24
C TRP A 484 -13.08 -5.52 -29.54
N GLY A 485 -12.23 -5.95 -30.48
CA GLY A 485 -11.00 -5.24 -30.84
C GLY A 485 -11.26 -3.79 -31.27
N ASP A 486 -12.25 -3.56 -32.13
CA ASP A 486 -12.58 -2.23 -32.65
C ASP A 486 -12.97 -1.25 -31.53
N ASN A 487 -13.74 -1.72 -30.54
CA ASN A 487 -14.13 -0.90 -29.39
C ASN A 487 -12.90 -0.45 -28.59
N PHE A 488 -11.97 -1.37 -28.32
CA PHE A 488 -10.78 -1.08 -27.51
C PHE A 488 -9.74 -0.27 -28.27
N ILE A 489 -9.52 -0.55 -29.55
CA ILE A 489 -8.65 0.27 -30.41
C ILE A 489 -9.16 1.71 -30.44
N GLY A 490 -10.47 1.91 -30.67
CA GLY A 490 -11.05 3.25 -30.64
C GLY A 490 -10.89 3.94 -29.28
N CYS A 491 -11.02 3.22 -28.16
CA CYS A 491 -10.76 3.78 -26.83
C CYS A 491 -9.29 4.20 -26.68
N SER A 492 -8.36 3.35 -27.16
CA SER A 492 -6.92 3.57 -27.09
C SER A 492 -6.46 4.80 -27.88
N GLU A 493 -7.06 5.03 -29.05
CA GLU A 493 -6.81 6.21 -29.87
C GLU A 493 -7.25 7.49 -29.15
N ARG A 494 -8.43 7.48 -28.54
CA ARG A 494 -8.94 8.61 -27.75
C ARG A 494 -8.14 8.85 -26.47
N ALA A 495 -7.58 7.80 -25.89
CA ALA A 495 -6.69 7.88 -24.74
C ALA A 495 -5.25 8.32 -25.10
N GLY A 496 -4.88 8.33 -26.39
CA GLY A 496 -3.52 8.64 -26.84
C GLY A 496 -2.48 7.56 -26.48
N ARG A 497 -2.93 6.33 -26.19
CA ARG A 497 -2.10 5.22 -25.71
C ARG A 497 -2.47 3.97 -26.49
N SER A 498 -1.67 3.61 -27.49
CA SER A 498 -2.01 2.54 -28.43
C SER A 498 -2.05 1.16 -27.77
N LEU A 499 -3.08 0.38 -28.12
CA LEU A 499 -3.17 -1.06 -27.81
C LEU A 499 -2.59 -1.96 -28.92
N LEU A 500 -1.96 -1.36 -29.94
CA LEU A 500 -1.37 -2.06 -31.09
C LEU A 500 0.15 -2.27 -30.95
N THR A 501 0.67 -2.32 -29.71
CA THR A 501 2.11 -2.51 -29.44
C THR A 501 2.66 -3.79 -30.10
N GLN A 502 1.83 -4.82 -30.21
CA GLN A 502 2.14 -6.07 -30.92
C GLN A 502 2.61 -5.86 -32.37
N GLU A 503 2.13 -4.81 -33.05
CA GLU A 503 2.47 -4.49 -34.44
C GLU A 503 3.66 -3.53 -34.55
N THR A 504 3.98 -2.78 -33.49
CA THR A 504 4.95 -1.67 -33.54
C THR A 504 6.27 -1.96 -32.83
N MET A 505 6.30 -2.91 -31.88
CA MET A 505 7.47 -3.13 -31.02
C MET A 505 8.75 -3.50 -31.77
N GLN A 506 8.67 -4.27 -32.87
CA GLN A 506 9.85 -4.61 -33.66
C GLN A 506 10.54 -3.36 -34.23
N GLY A 507 9.77 -2.51 -34.93
CA GLY A 507 10.30 -1.28 -35.51
C GLY A 507 10.78 -0.29 -34.44
N ALA A 508 10.16 -0.29 -33.26
CA ALA A 508 10.59 0.55 -32.14
C ALA A 508 11.95 0.09 -31.56
N MET A 509 12.18 -1.23 -31.45
CA MET A 509 13.49 -1.78 -31.07
C MET A 509 14.55 -1.45 -32.12
N GLU A 510 14.26 -1.62 -33.42
CA GLU A 510 15.18 -1.26 -34.50
C GLU A 510 15.54 0.23 -34.48
N LYS A 511 14.54 1.10 -34.28
CA LYS A 511 14.72 2.55 -34.15
C LYS A 511 15.60 2.93 -32.96
N ALA A 512 15.52 2.21 -31.85
CA ALA A 512 16.36 2.43 -30.67
C ALA A 512 17.83 2.00 -30.87
N GLY A 513 18.12 1.23 -31.93
CA GLY A 513 19.47 0.81 -32.31
C GLY A 513 19.76 -0.68 -32.11
N PHE A 514 18.78 -1.47 -31.64
CA PHE A 514 18.94 -2.91 -31.48
C PHE A 514 19.17 -3.61 -32.82
N VAL A 515 19.86 -4.74 -32.78
CA VAL A 515 20.25 -5.58 -33.92
C VAL A 515 19.81 -7.02 -33.71
N ASP A 516 19.97 -7.85 -34.74
CA ASP A 516 19.60 -9.27 -34.72
C ASP A 516 18.15 -9.49 -34.25
N VAL A 517 17.26 -8.61 -34.69
CA VAL A 517 15.86 -8.62 -34.28
C VAL A 517 15.18 -9.85 -34.85
N GLN A 518 14.54 -10.61 -33.98
CA GLN A 518 13.79 -11.83 -34.30
C GLN A 518 12.37 -11.71 -33.77
N GLU A 519 11.44 -12.38 -34.43
CA GLU A 519 10.05 -12.40 -34.00
C GLU A 519 9.41 -13.79 -34.12
N LYS A 520 8.41 -14.04 -33.27
CA LYS A 520 7.52 -15.20 -33.37
C LYS A 520 6.08 -14.77 -33.14
N LEU A 521 5.23 -15.02 -34.14
CA LEU A 521 3.79 -14.79 -34.06
C LEU A 521 3.08 -16.09 -33.65
N TYR A 522 2.32 -16.04 -32.57
CA TYR A 522 1.54 -17.14 -32.03
C TYR A 522 0.07 -16.93 -32.30
N LYS A 523 -0.63 -18.04 -32.55
CA LYS A 523 -2.08 -18.08 -32.69
C LYS A 523 -2.66 -18.79 -31.46
N ILE A 524 -3.28 -18.05 -30.55
CA ILE A 524 -3.82 -18.57 -29.30
C ILE A 524 -5.32 -18.85 -29.47
N PRO A 525 -5.75 -20.11 -29.45
CA PRO A 525 -7.17 -20.45 -29.53
C PRO A 525 -7.94 -19.85 -28.34
N LEU A 526 -9.15 -19.37 -28.59
CA LEU A 526 -10.06 -18.89 -27.56
C LEU A 526 -11.14 -19.96 -27.34
N GLY A 527 -10.88 -20.88 -26.40
CA GLY A 527 -11.73 -22.03 -26.11
C GLY A 527 -11.20 -23.37 -26.65
N PRO A 528 -11.77 -24.50 -26.18
CA PRO A 528 -11.23 -25.85 -26.42
C PRO A 528 -11.65 -26.46 -27.78
N TRP A 529 -11.72 -25.65 -28.83
CA TRP A 529 -12.14 -26.08 -30.17
C TRP A 529 -11.05 -26.75 -31.03
N PRO A 530 -9.74 -26.51 -30.85
CA PRO A 530 -8.71 -27.19 -31.65
C PRO A 530 -8.76 -28.71 -31.48
N ARG A 531 -8.33 -29.45 -32.51
CA ARG A 531 -8.18 -30.91 -32.43
C ARG A 531 -6.90 -31.32 -31.73
N ASP A 532 -5.82 -30.55 -31.93
CA ASP A 532 -4.56 -30.76 -31.25
C ASP A 532 -4.73 -30.67 -29.72
N LYS A 533 -4.10 -31.59 -28.99
CA LYS A 533 -4.32 -31.72 -27.54
C LYS A 533 -3.77 -30.52 -26.79
N VAL A 534 -2.57 -30.07 -27.15
CA VAL A 534 -1.91 -28.94 -26.49
C VAL A 534 -2.66 -27.65 -26.81
N LEU A 535 -3.02 -27.41 -28.08
CA LEU A 535 -3.79 -26.23 -28.46
C LEU A 535 -5.20 -26.22 -27.84
N LYS A 536 -5.79 -27.39 -27.59
CA LYS A 536 -7.07 -27.49 -26.89
C LYS A 536 -6.94 -27.10 -25.41
N GLU A 537 -5.92 -27.59 -24.73
CA GLU A 537 -5.63 -27.24 -23.33
C GLU A 537 -5.27 -25.75 -23.21
N LEU A 538 -4.42 -25.25 -24.11
CA LEU A 538 -4.09 -23.84 -24.25
C LEU A 538 -5.36 -22.99 -24.47
N GLY A 539 -6.26 -23.43 -25.35
CA GLY A 539 -7.51 -22.73 -25.59
C GLY A 539 -8.45 -22.70 -24.39
N GLN A 540 -8.42 -23.75 -23.56
CA GLN A 540 -9.15 -23.78 -22.30
C GLN A 540 -8.55 -22.82 -21.26
N LEU A 541 -7.22 -22.75 -21.17
CA LEU A 541 -6.51 -21.77 -20.35
C LEU A 541 -6.79 -20.33 -20.81
N GLN A 542 -6.74 -20.07 -22.11
CA GLN A 542 -7.02 -18.73 -22.66
C GLN A 542 -8.48 -18.32 -22.43
N TYR A 543 -9.44 -19.25 -22.52
CA TYR A 543 -10.83 -18.97 -22.15
C TYR A 543 -10.95 -18.60 -20.66
N ALA A 544 -10.25 -19.30 -19.76
CA ALA A 544 -10.24 -18.97 -18.33
C ALA A 544 -9.62 -17.57 -18.10
N HIS A 545 -8.49 -17.28 -18.77
CA HIS A 545 -7.83 -15.98 -18.73
C HIS A 545 -8.80 -14.85 -19.13
N TRP A 546 -9.49 -15.00 -20.27
CA TRP A 546 -10.50 -14.04 -20.74
C TRP A 546 -11.63 -13.86 -19.73
N VAL A 547 -12.25 -14.94 -19.25
CA VAL A 547 -13.40 -14.84 -18.33
C VAL A 547 -13.03 -14.11 -17.03
N THR A 548 -11.82 -14.33 -16.51
CA THR A 548 -11.32 -13.68 -15.30
C THR A 548 -10.95 -12.21 -15.55
N ALA A 549 -10.30 -11.89 -16.68
CA ALA A 549 -9.73 -10.58 -16.97
C ALA A 549 -10.70 -9.57 -17.62
N LEU A 550 -11.76 -10.07 -18.28
CA LEU A 550 -12.68 -9.30 -19.13
C LEU A 550 -13.12 -7.95 -18.56
N GLU A 551 -13.52 -7.95 -17.30
CA GLU A 551 -14.01 -6.75 -16.64
C GLU A 551 -12.90 -5.73 -16.38
N GLY A 552 -11.73 -6.20 -15.98
CA GLY A 552 -10.57 -5.34 -15.77
C GLY A 552 -10.11 -4.67 -17.05
N TRP A 553 -10.20 -5.37 -18.19
CA TRP A 553 -9.86 -4.77 -19.48
C TRP A 553 -10.89 -3.75 -19.96
N ALA A 554 -12.18 -4.01 -19.70
CA ALA A 554 -13.26 -3.24 -20.25
C ALA A 554 -13.62 -1.99 -19.45
N MET A 555 -13.67 -2.11 -18.12
CA MET A 555 -14.35 -1.15 -17.25
C MET A 555 -13.77 0.26 -17.38
N TRP A 556 -12.47 0.42 -17.22
CA TRP A 556 -11.86 1.76 -17.28
C TRP A 556 -11.92 2.37 -18.69
N LEU A 557 -11.52 1.61 -19.72
CA LEU A 557 -11.47 2.12 -21.10
C LEU A 557 -12.83 2.54 -21.62
N LEU A 558 -13.87 1.72 -21.45
CA LEU A 558 -15.20 2.02 -21.98
C LEU A 558 -15.90 3.13 -21.18
N THR A 559 -15.71 3.20 -19.87
CA THR A 559 -16.33 4.26 -19.04
C THR A 559 -15.67 5.63 -19.16
N LYS A 560 -14.41 5.68 -19.63
CA LYS A 560 -13.68 6.94 -19.87
C LYS A 560 -13.72 7.37 -21.33
N PHE A 561 -13.54 6.40 -22.23
CA PHE A 561 -13.30 6.65 -23.65
C PHE A 561 -14.28 5.89 -24.54
N GLY A 562 -15.37 5.32 -24.03
CA GLY A 562 -16.40 4.72 -24.88
C GLY A 562 -16.96 5.69 -25.92
N ALA A 563 -17.40 5.14 -27.05
CA ALA A 563 -18.06 5.91 -28.12
C ALA A 563 -19.53 5.47 -28.27
N PRO A 564 -20.45 6.36 -28.70
CA PRO A 564 -20.24 7.77 -29.08
C PRO A 564 -20.02 8.71 -27.88
N THR A 565 -20.43 8.29 -26.69
CA THR A 565 -20.13 8.93 -25.40
C THR A 565 -19.55 7.88 -24.46
N PRO A 566 -18.79 8.27 -23.42
CA PRO A 566 -18.30 7.31 -22.43
C PRO A 566 -19.45 6.51 -21.82
N TRP A 567 -19.25 5.20 -21.69
CA TRP A 567 -20.30 4.28 -21.25
C TRP A 567 -20.49 4.38 -19.73
N THR A 568 -21.69 4.06 -19.27
CA THR A 568 -21.95 3.81 -17.86
C THR A 568 -21.42 2.44 -17.45
N SER A 569 -21.15 2.25 -16.14
CA SER A 569 -20.73 0.94 -15.61
C SER A 569 -21.72 -0.18 -15.94
N ASP A 570 -23.02 0.14 -15.94
CA ASP A 570 -24.09 -0.81 -16.24
C ASP A 570 -24.08 -1.23 -17.71
N GLU A 571 -23.84 -0.29 -18.63
CA GLU A 571 -23.69 -0.59 -20.06
C GLU A 571 -22.49 -1.51 -20.30
N VAL A 572 -21.37 -1.27 -19.61
CA VAL A 572 -20.20 -2.16 -19.67
C VAL A 572 -20.55 -3.56 -19.17
N GLN A 573 -21.23 -3.68 -18.02
CA GLN A 573 -21.63 -4.99 -17.50
C GLN A 573 -22.57 -5.75 -18.44
N VAL A 574 -23.52 -5.05 -19.07
CA VAL A 574 -24.39 -5.64 -20.10
C VAL A 574 -23.58 -6.09 -21.32
N TYR A 575 -22.62 -5.28 -21.79
CA TYR A 575 -21.73 -5.66 -22.88
C TYR A 575 -20.92 -6.92 -22.55
N LEU A 576 -20.27 -6.94 -21.38
CA LEU A 576 -19.49 -8.08 -20.90
C LEU A 576 -20.34 -9.35 -20.76
N SER A 577 -21.61 -9.23 -20.36
CA SER A 577 -22.52 -10.38 -20.31
C SER A 577 -22.74 -11.02 -21.68
N LYS A 578 -22.81 -10.21 -22.74
CA LYS A 578 -22.96 -10.67 -24.13
C LYS A 578 -21.66 -11.28 -24.65
N VAL A 579 -20.51 -10.67 -24.35
CA VAL A 579 -19.19 -11.22 -24.67
C VAL A 579 -19.02 -12.60 -24.04
N ARG A 580 -19.31 -12.75 -22.74
CA ARG A 580 -19.26 -14.05 -22.04
C ARG A 580 -20.19 -15.10 -22.67
N ALA A 581 -21.36 -14.69 -23.19
CA ALA A 581 -22.27 -15.61 -23.87
C ALA A 581 -21.70 -16.11 -25.21
N GLU A 582 -21.05 -15.23 -25.97
CA GLU A 582 -20.39 -15.61 -27.23
C GLU A 582 -19.13 -16.47 -27.00
N LEU A 583 -18.32 -16.16 -25.97
CA LEU A 583 -17.15 -16.96 -25.58
C LEU A 583 -17.51 -18.39 -25.16
N ARG A 584 -18.68 -18.57 -24.52
CA ARG A 584 -19.17 -19.89 -24.10
C ARG A 584 -19.65 -20.76 -25.26
N ASN A 585 -19.82 -20.19 -26.45
CA ASN A 585 -20.35 -20.93 -27.59
C ASN A 585 -19.25 -21.84 -28.19
N PRO A 586 -19.36 -23.18 -28.07
CA PRO A 586 -18.33 -24.10 -28.55
C PRO A 586 -18.26 -24.18 -30.08
N ARG A 587 -19.17 -23.51 -30.80
CA ARG A 587 -19.17 -23.41 -32.26
C ARG A 587 -18.42 -22.21 -32.79
N THR A 588 -17.95 -21.31 -31.91
CA THR A 588 -17.13 -20.16 -32.29
C THR A 588 -15.66 -20.58 -32.24
N HIS A 589 -15.02 -20.74 -33.39
CA HIS A 589 -13.59 -21.06 -33.49
C HIS A 589 -12.78 -19.76 -33.54
N ALA A 590 -12.79 -19.06 -32.41
CA ALA A 590 -12.10 -17.79 -32.24
C ALA A 590 -10.65 -17.99 -31.77
N TYR A 591 -9.79 -17.02 -32.07
CA TYR A 591 -8.41 -16.97 -31.57
C TYR A 591 -7.91 -15.53 -31.49
N GLU A 592 -6.81 -15.33 -30.76
CA GLU A 592 -6.05 -14.07 -30.70
C GLU A 592 -4.62 -14.31 -31.17
N TYR A 593 -3.96 -13.23 -31.60
CA TYR A 593 -2.52 -13.27 -31.86
C TYR A 593 -1.73 -12.84 -30.62
N ALA A 594 -0.56 -13.43 -30.44
CA ALA A 594 0.48 -12.89 -29.57
C ALA A 594 1.78 -12.81 -30.35
N ARG A 595 2.61 -11.81 -30.11
CA ARG A 595 3.93 -11.70 -30.75
C ARG A 595 5.00 -11.56 -29.69
N ARG A 596 6.05 -12.36 -29.85
CA ARG A 596 7.31 -12.24 -29.12
C ARG A 596 8.34 -11.61 -30.05
N VAL A 597 9.05 -10.59 -29.59
CA VAL A 597 10.18 -9.99 -30.30
C VAL A 597 11.36 -9.96 -29.35
N TRP A 598 12.53 -10.38 -29.81
CA TRP A 598 13.77 -10.24 -29.07
C TRP A 598 14.88 -9.69 -29.97
N ALA A 599 15.75 -8.87 -29.38
CA ALA A 599 16.80 -8.18 -30.10
C ALA A 599 18.02 -7.96 -29.21
N ARG A 600 19.18 -7.79 -29.83
CA ARG A 600 20.47 -7.66 -29.14
C ARG A 600 21.00 -6.24 -29.25
N LYS A 601 21.64 -5.74 -28.19
CA LYS A 601 22.49 -4.55 -28.29
C LYS A 601 23.76 -4.92 -29.07
N PRO A 602 24.21 -4.13 -30.06
CA PRO A 602 25.47 -4.39 -30.75
C PRO A 602 26.64 -4.56 -29.78
N THR A 603 27.63 -5.37 -30.14
CA THR A 603 28.87 -5.45 -29.36
C THR A 603 29.69 -4.17 -29.56
N VAL A 604 30.68 -3.93 -28.71
CA VAL A 604 31.57 -2.77 -28.83
C VAL A 604 32.26 -2.75 -30.20
N GLU A 605 32.68 -3.92 -30.71
CA GLU A 605 33.31 -4.04 -32.02
C GLU A 605 32.34 -3.67 -33.16
N GLU A 606 31.08 -4.08 -33.05
CA GLU A 606 30.04 -3.75 -34.03
C GLU A 606 29.68 -2.25 -34.00
N GLU A 607 29.62 -1.62 -32.83
CA GLU A 607 29.42 -0.16 -32.69
C GLU A 607 30.60 0.63 -33.27
N MET A 608 31.84 0.19 -32.97
CA MET A 608 33.05 0.80 -33.52
C MET A 608 33.11 0.68 -35.04
N ALA A 609 32.73 -0.47 -35.60
CA ALA A 609 32.69 -0.67 -37.05
C ALA A 609 31.62 0.19 -37.76
N ARG A 610 30.55 0.57 -37.06
CA ARG A 610 29.46 1.41 -37.57
C ARG A 610 29.74 2.91 -37.48
N THR A 611 30.69 3.32 -36.64
CA THR A 611 31.04 4.74 -36.49
C THR A 611 31.94 5.18 -37.65
N PRO A 612 31.52 6.12 -38.52
CA PRO A 612 32.36 6.55 -39.63
C PRO A 612 33.64 7.19 -39.09
N ILE A 613 34.79 6.66 -39.50
CA ILE A 613 36.10 7.26 -39.22
C ILE A 613 36.09 8.67 -39.82
N LYS A 614 36.08 9.70 -38.98
CA LYS A 614 36.37 11.06 -39.44
C LYS A 614 37.81 11.08 -39.95
N THR A 615 37.99 11.02 -41.26
CA THR A 615 39.27 11.38 -41.87
C THR A 615 39.50 12.87 -41.61
N GLU A 616 40.50 13.20 -40.80
CA GLU A 616 40.97 14.58 -40.67
C GLU A 616 41.38 15.11 -42.05
N PRO A 617 41.10 16.39 -42.37
CA PRO A 617 41.57 16.97 -43.62
C PRO A 617 43.10 17.04 -43.58
N GLU A 618 43.74 16.44 -44.59
CA GLU A 618 45.18 16.59 -44.82
C GLU A 618 45.51 18.09 -44.94
N PHE A 619 46.41 18.56 -44.06
CA PHE A 619 46.87 19.95 -44.01
C PHE A 619 47.78 20.33 -45.17
#